data_AF-C4L9Q8-F1
#
_entry.id   AF-C4L9Q8-F1
#
_cell.length_a   1.000
_cell.length_b   1.000
_cell.length_c   1.000
_cell.angle_alpha   90.00
_cell.angle_beta   90.00
_cell.angle_gamma   90.00
#
_symmetry.space_group_name_H-M   'P 1'
#
loop_
_entity.id
_entity.type
_entity.pdbx_description
1 polymer ?
#
loop_
_entity_poly.entity_id
_entity_poly.type
_entity_poly.pdbx_seq_one_letter_code
_entity_poly.pdbx_strand_id
1 'polypeptide(L)'
;MTNTTSNAKSYFDLHTEGYARLQRVREVPVRGGRRAQPFLACTVAALVGSAKDPVTRYFDVKVSGADAKKLVEGYIGVDDPRQRPLVKFRLGDLWADAFIRTSGDRKGDPAASLKGRLLKAELIDRAELAQIKQYELITRGIGYLNRPREVTPKDGDPFLSCSIGALAGPVDEPDYRYINTIVATADAQHLVRRCVQAIEAERKVLIAFRLNDMKADAYLRTKGERAGEPAASLESKLIHIGLIKIDGQQVFPAAAPAPVSEDAAATEDADTADGTVEAPTAESVQDEPVPAPEAEEPALAASF
;
A
#
# COMPACT_ATOMS: atom_id res chain seq x y z
N MET A 1 15.44 35.65 -7.03
CA MET A 1 15.48 34.27 -6.49
C MET A 1 14.24 34.07 -5.65
N THR A 2 13.17 33.51 -6.23
CA THR A 2 11.95 33.16 -5.50
C THR A 2 12.12 31.76 -4.94
N ASN A 3 12.42 31.68 -3.65
CA ASN A 3 12.58 30.42 -2.94
C ASN A 3 11.19 29.78 -2.78
N THR A 4 10.90 28.76 -3.59
CA THR A 4 9.68 27.97 -3.47
C THR A 4 9.81 27.10 -2.22
N THR A 5 9.33 27.59 -1.08
CA THR A 5 9.12 26.77 0.12
C THR A 5 8.13 25.66 -0.24
N SER A 6 8.65 24.46 -0.53
CA SER A 6 7.84 23.26 -0.59
C SER A 6 7.29 23.02 0.81
N ASN A 7 5.96 22.97 0.93
CA ASN A 7 5.32 22.64 2.19
C ASN A 7 5.69 21.18 2.48
N ALA A 8 6.64 20.95 3.40
CA ALA A 8 7.07 19.60 3.76
C ALA A 8 5.86 18.83 4.32
N LYS A 9 5.54 17.67 3.73
CA LYS A 9 4.44 16.83 4.21
C LYS A 9 4.71 16.42 5.65
N SER A 10 3.73 16.62 6.53
CA SER A 10 3.82 16.23 7.94
C SER A 10 3.34 14.80 8.22
N TYR A 11 2.68 14.14 7.25
CA TYR A 11 2.10 12.80 7.42
C TYR A 11 2.36 11.90 6.20
N PHE A 12 2.54 10.60 6.47
CA PHE A 12 2.41 9.54 5.48
C PHE A 12 0.94 9.16 5.31
N ASP A 13 0.44 9.37 4.09
CA ASP A 13 -0.94 9.07 3.74
C ASP A 13 -1.09 7.60 3.33
N LEU A 14 -1.92 6.85 4.06
CA LEU A 14 -2.44 5.55 3.65
C LEU A 14 -3.94 5.68 3.39
N HIS A 15 -4.32 5.84 2.12
CA HIS A 15 -5.69 6.11 1.73
C HIS A 15 -6.34 4.91 1.05
N THR A 16 -7.57 4.58 1.46
CA THR A 16 -8.39 3.55 0.81
C THR A 16 -9.64 4.19 0.20
N GLU A 17 -9.89 3.96 -1.08
CA GLU A 17 -10.99 4.57 -1.83
C GLU A 17 -11.81 3.50 -2.57
N GLY A 18 -13.09 3.78 -2.76
CA GLY A 18 -13.98 2.91 -3.52
C GLY A 18 -15.43 3.41 -3.47
N TYR A 19 -16.34 2.51 -3.81
CA TYR A 19 -17.78 2.73 -3.73
C TYR A 19 -18.37 1.89 -2.60
N ALA A 20 -19.31 2.46 -1.85
CA ALA A 20 -19.88 1.78 -0.70
C ALA A 20 -21.34 2.18 -0.44
N ARG A 21 -22.02 1.33 0.32
CA ARG A 21 -23.19 1.73 1.11
C ARG A 21 -22.72 2.12 2.50
N LEU A 22 -23.20 3.25 3.03
CA LEU A 22 -23.03 3.53 4.46
C LEU A 22 -24.17 2.90 5.26
N GLN A 23 -23.84 2.41 6.44
CA GLN A 23 -24.83 1.83 7.36
C GLN A 23 -24.40 2.02 8.80
N ARG A 24 -25.32 1.79 9.75
CA ARG A 24 -25.04 1.86 11.20
C ARG A 24 -24.43 3.20 11.61
N VAL A 25 -24.89 4.28 10.97
CA VAL A 25 -24.45 5.63 11.29
C VAL A 25 -24.97 5.98 12.68
N ARG A 26 -24.06 6.38 13.56
CA ARG A 26 -24.37 6.63 14.97
C ARG A 26 -23.37 7.59 15.59
N GLU A 27 -23.84 8.29 16.61
CA GLU A 27 -22.96 8.94 17.56
C GLU A 27 -22.43 7.91 18.56
N VAL A 28 -21.12 7.89 18.77
CA VAL A 28 -20.45 6.99 19.71
C VAL A 28 -20.05 7.80 20.94
N PRO A 29 -20.59 7.49 22.12
CA PRO A 29 -20.17 8.12 23.36
C PRO A 29 -18.76 7.64 23.73
N VAL A 30 -17.95 8.54 24.27
CA VAL A 30 -16.61 8.24 24.78
C VAL A 30 -16.58 8.31 26.29
N ARG A 31 -15.93 7.33 26.92
CA ARG A 31 -15.70 7.33 28.37
C ARG A 31 -14.40 8.09 28.64
N GLY A 32 -14.46 9.25 29.29
CA GLY A 32 -13.24 10.04 29.56
C GLY A 32 -13.43 11.36 30.32
N GLY A 33 -14.47 11.50 31.15
CA GLY A 33 -14.72 12.72 31.91
C GLY A 33 -15.15 13.92 31.05
N ARG A 34 -15.13 15.13 31.61
CA ARG A 34 -15.75 16.36 31.04
C ARG A 34 -15.23 16.78 29.65
N ARG A 35 -14.09 16.26 29.19
CA ARG A 35 -13.47 16.61 27.89
C ARG A 35 -13.67 15.56 26.79
N ALA A 36 -14.27 14.42 27.11
CA ALA A 36 -14.50 13.36 26.15
C ALA A 36 -15.72 13.71 25.29
N GLN A 37 -15.47 14.14 24.05
CA GLN A 37 -16.54 14.46 23.10
C GLN A 37 -16.95 13.22 22.30
N PRO A 38 -18.26 12.95 22.18
CA PRO A 38 -18.73 11.87 21.33
C PRO A 38 -18.27 12.09 19.88
N PHE A 39 -18.24 11.03 19.09
CA PHE A 39 -17.85 11.11 17.69
C PHE A 39 -18.81 10.36 16.79
N LEU A 40 -18.99 10.88 15.58
CA LEU A 40 -19.76 10.23 14.54
C LEU A 40 -18.99 9.01 13.99
N ALA A 41 -19.67 7.88 13.89
CA ALA A 41 -19.14 6.65 13.32
C ALA A 41 -20.14 6.01 12.37
N CYS A 42 -19.63 5.28 11.38
CA CYS A 42 -20.46 4.48 10.48
C CYS A 42 -19.71 3.21 10.05
N THR A 43 -20.44 2.26 9.49
CA THR A 43 -19.87 1.14 8.75
C THR A 43 -19.91 1.46 7.26
N VAL A 44 -18.76 1.39 6.60
CA VAL A 44 -18.62 1.48 5.14
C VAL A 44 -18.67 0.05 4.59
N ALA A 45 -19.75 -0.29 3.89
CA ALA A 45 -19.90 -1.56 3.18
C ALA A 45 -19.42 -1.38 1.74
N ALA A 46 -18.10 -1.49 1.54
CA ALA A 46 -17.43 -1.24 0.28
C ALA A 46 -17.63 -2.39 -0.71
N LEU A 47 -17.97 -2.05 -1.95
CA LEU A 47 -18.19 -2.97 -3.05
C LEU A 47 -16.86 -3.29 -3.74
N VAL A 48 -16.61 -4.57 -4.01
CA VAL A 48 -15.38 -5.04 -4.66
C VAL A 48 -15.69 -6.14 -5.67
N GLY A 49 -15.02 -6.11 -6.82
CA GLY A 49 -15.14 -7.15 -7.84
C GLY A 49 -16.21 -6.85 -8.88
N SER A 50 -16.70 -7.90 -9.54
CA SER A 50 -17.68 -7.79 -10.62
C SER A 50 -18.95 -7.09 -10.15
N ALA A 51 -19.46 -6.14 -10.94
CA ALA A 51 -20.70 -5.46 -10.60
C ALA A 51 -21.93 -6.39 -10.63
N LYS A 52 -21.84 -7.55 -11.28
CA LYS A 52 -22.90 -8.56 -11.29
C LYS A 52 -23.02 -9.31 -9.97
N ASP A 53 -21.90 -9.52 -9.29
CA ASP A 53 -21.82 -10.22 -8.01
C ASP A 53 -20.69 -9.63 -7.16
N PRO A 54 -20.90 -8.43 -6.60
CA PRO A 54 -19.86 -7.74 -5.85
C PRO A 54 -19.71 -8.35 -4.46
N VAL A 55 -18.47 -8.55 -4.05
CA VAL A 55 -18.15 -8.87 -2.65
C VAL A 55 -18.17 -7.59 -1.83
N THR A 56 -18.63 -7.68 -0.59
CA THR A 56 -18.64 -6.55 0.34
C THR A 56 -17.48 -6.64 1.35
N ARG A 57 -16.69 -5.57 1.47
CA ARG A 57 -15.69 -5.38 2.53
C ARG A 57 -16.22 -4.36 3.53
N TYR A 58 -16.21 -4.70 4.81
CA TYR A 58 -16.76 -3.85 5.86
C TYR A 58 -15.65 -3.11 6.60
N PHE A 59 -15.81 -1.80 6.75
CA PHE A 59 -14.95 -0.95 7.56
C PHE A 59 -15.77 -0.23 8.62
N ASP A 60 -15.42 -0.39 9.90
CA ASP A 60 -15.97 0.40 10.98
C ASP A 60 -15.10 1.63 11.21
N VAL A 61 -15.63 2.79 10.84
CA VAL A 61 -14.82 4.01 10.71
C VAL A 61 -15.37 5.15 11.58
N LYS A 62 -14.43 5.96 12.09
CA LYS A 62 -14.74 7.27 12.66
C LYS A 62 -14.87 8.29 11.54
N VAL A 63 -15.97 9.04 11.50
CA VAL A 63 -16.16 10.10 10.51
C VAL A 63 -15.37 11.33 10.94
N SER A 64 -14.31 11.65 10.19
CA SER A 64 -13.33 12.67 10.58
C SER A 64 -13.30 13.86 9.62
N GLY A 65 -13.58 13.66 8.33
CA GLY A 65 -13.66 14.74 7.35
C GLY A 65 -14.83 15.68 7.59
N ALA A 66 -14.61 16.99 7.46
CA ALA A 66 -15.64 18.00 7.75
C ALA A 66 -16.89 17.83 6.87
N ASP A 67 -16.72 17.71 5.55
CA ASP A 67 -17.86 17.54 4.64
C ASP A 67 -18.45 16.13 4.72
N ALA A 68 -17.62 15.11 4.97
CA ALA A 68 -18.10 13.77 5.27
C ALA A 68 -19.01 13.75 6.51
N LYS A 69 -18.67 14.50 7.57
CA LYS A 69 -19.53 14.62 8.77
C LYS A 69 -20.89 15.22 8.42
N LYS A 70 -20.90 16.37 7.72
CA LYS A 70 -22.14 17.05 7.31
C LYS A 70 -23.06 16.11 6.52
N LEU A 71 -22.50 15.34 5.59
CA LEU A 71 -23.26 14.38 4.79
C LEU A 71 -23.76 13.21 5.64
N VAL A 72 -22.87 12.59 6.42
CA VAL A 72 -23.16 11.32 7.10
C VAL A 72 -24.11 11.50 8.28
N GLU A 73 -24.05 12.63 9.00
CA GLU A 73 -24.89 12.91 10.17
C GLU A 73 -26.39 12.81 9.87
N GLY A 74 -26.83 13.23 8.66
CA GLY A 74 -28.24 13.13 8.25
C GLY A 74 -28.77 11.70 8.12
N TYR A 75 -27.91 10.68 8.19
CA TYR A 75 -28.27 9.27 8.11
C TYR A 75 -28.24 8.53 9.47
N ILE A 76 -28.10 9.26 10.58
CA ILE A 76 -28.22 8.67 11.92
C ILE A 76 -29.59 8.00 12.06
N GLY A 77 -29.60 6.75 12.54
CA GLY A 77 -30.83 5.96 12.73
C GLY A 77 -31.44 5.40 11.44
N VAL A 78 -30.82 5.60 10.28
CA VAL A 78 -31.29 5.01 9.02
C VAL A 78 -30.83 3.55 8.93
N ASP A 79 -31.73 2.64 9.31
CA ASP A 79 -31.49 1.20 9.25
C ASP A 79 -32.04 0.52 7.99
N ASP A 80 -33.04 1.12 7.32
CA ASP A 80 -33.63 0.58 6.08
C ASP A 80 -32.57 0.47 4.97
N PRO A 81 -32.26 -0.75 4.49
CA PRO A 81 -31.30 -0.96 3.40
C PRO A 81 -31.58 -0.15 2.13
N ARG A 82 -32.85 0.21 1.86
CA ARG A 82 -33.25 0.98 0.67
C ARG A 82 -32.88 2.46 0.77
N GLN A 83 -32.77 2.98 1.99
CA GLN A 83 -32.48 4.38 2.30
C GLN A 83 -31.00 4.64 2.61
N ARG A 84 -30.19 3.58 2.72
CA ARG A 84 -28.74 3.69 2.94
C ARG A 84 -28.06 4.45 1.79
N PRO A 85 -27.26 5.49 2.09
CA PRO A 85 -26.62 6.27 1.04
C PRO A 85 -25.56 5.44 0.34
N LEU A 86 -25.55 5.55 -0.99
CA LEU A 86 -24.47 5.10 -1.84
C LEU A 86 -23.46 6.24 -1.95
N VAL A 87 -22.20 5.94 -1.69
CA VAL A 87 -21.13 6.94 -1.71
C VAL A 87 -19.90 6.46 -2.46
N LYS A 88 -19.21 7.40 -3.11
CA LYS A 88 -17.78 7.33 -3.32
C LYS A 88 -17.09 7.81 -2.04
N PHE A 89 -16.13 7.06 -1.54
CA PHE A 89 -15.50 7.36 -0.25
C PHE A 89 -13.97 7.41 -0.32
N ARG A 90 -13.37 8.08 0.65
CA ARG A 90 -11.94 7.99 0.99
C ARG A 90 -11.79 7.77 2.49
N LEU A 91 -11.12 6.68 2.84
CA LEU A 91 -10.64 6.40 4.18
C LEU A 91 -9.18 6.80 4.33
N GLY A 92 -8.77 7.12 5.55
CA GLY A 92 -7.38 7.23 5.95
C GLY A 92 -7.07 6.36 7.17
N ASP A 93 -5.79 6.04 7.33
CA ASP A 93 -5.22 5.35 8.49
C ASP A 93 -5.89 4.00 8.76
N LEU A 94 -5.86 3.15 7.74
CA LEU A 94 -6.41 1.81 7.83
C LEU A 94 -5.65 0.95 8.85
N TRP A 95 -6.39 0.21 9.68
CA TRP A 95 -5.87 -0.86 10.51
C TRP A 95 -6.91 -1.97 10.72
N ALA A 96 -6.50 -3.11 11.28
CA ALA A 96 -7.40 -4.22 11.60
C ALA A 96 -7.48 -4.44 13.11
N ASP A 97 -8.70 -4.64 13.60
CA ASP A 97 -8.99 -4.96 15.00
C ASP A 97 -9.52 -6.39 15.10
N ALA A 98 -8.85 -7.23 15.87
CA ALA A 98 -9.22 -8.62 16.04
C ALA A 98 -10.01 -8.81 17.34
N PHE A 99 -11.06 -9.62 17.30
CA PHE A 99 -11.92 -9.88 18.44
C PHE A 99 -12.51 -11.29 18.36
N ILE A 100 -13.01 -11.78 19.50
CA ILE A 100 -13.78 -13.02 19.55
C ILE A 100 -15.26 -12.68 19.40
N ARG A 101 -15.95 -13.38 18.50
CA ARG A 101 -17.40 -13.20 18.31
C ARG A 101 -18.14 -13.61 19.57
N THR A 102 -19.00 -12.73 20.08
CA THR A 102 -19.77 -12.99 21.32
C THR A 102 -21.15 -13.57 21.05
N SER A 103 -21.62 -13.58 19.80
CA SER A 103 -22.96 -14.01 19.40
C SER A 103 -23.02 -14.56 17.97
N GLY A 104 -24.13 -15.24 17.64
CA GLY A 104 -24.40 -15.86 16.33
C GLY A 104 -23.76 -17.25 16.19
N ASP A 105 -23.96 -17.89 15.03
CA ASP A 105 -23.51 -19.28 14.79
C ASP A 105 -21.99 -19.46 14.86
N ARG A 106 -21.24 -18.36 14.65
CA ARG A 106 -19.77 -18.30 14.77
C ARG A 106 -19.30 -17.76 16.11
N LYS A 107 -20.12 -17.84 17.16
CA LYS A 107 -19.73 -17.41 18.51
C LYS A 107 -18.50 -18.20 18.98
N GLY A 108 -17.52 -17.50 19.53
CA GLY A 108 -16.24 -18.08 19.95
C GLY A 108 -15.16 -18.04 18.87
N ASP A 109 -15.52 -17.85 17.59
CA ASP A 109 -14.54 -17.75 16.52
C ASP A 109 -13.82 -16.40 16.54
N PRO A 110 -12.52 -16.36 16.18
CA PRO A 110 -11.84 -15.11 15.90
C PRO A 110 -12.46 -14.41 14.69
N ALA A 111 -12.57 -13.10 14.78
CA ALA A 111 -13.01 -12.21 13.72
C ALA A 111 -12.15 -10.96 13.69
N ALA A 112 -12.17 -10.26 12.56
CA ALA A 112 -11.48 -9.00 12.39
C ALA A 112 -12.43 -7.97 11.78
N SER A 113 -12.31 -6.73 12.23
CA SER A 113 -12.94 -5.57 11.60
C SER A 113 -11.85 -4.66 11.04
N LEU A 114 -12.02 -4.21 9.80
CA LEU A 114 -11.20 -3.14 9.26
C LEU A 114 -11.67 -1.83 9.87
N LYS A 115 -10.73 -0.99 10.27
CA LYS A 115 -11.01 0.31 10.89
C LYS A 115 -10.20 1.40 10.22
N GLY A 116 -10.66 2.63 10.39
CA GLY A 116 -9.98 3.81 9.88
C GLY A 116 -10.80 5.07 10.10
N ARG A 117 -10.46 6.12 9.35
CA ARG A 117 -11.14 7.41 9.38
C ARG A 117 -11.83 7.66 8.05
N LEU A 118 -13.12 7.93 8.05
CA LEU A 118 -13.81 8.43 6.85
C LEU A 118 -13.44 9.91 6.65
N LEU A 119 -12.66 10.18 5.61
CA LEU A 119 -12.14 11.51 5.29
C LEU A 119 -13.01 12.21 4.25
N LYS A 120 -13.54 11.47 3.27
CA LYS A 120 -14.45 11.99 2.24
C LYS A 120 -15.58 11.01 1.98
N ALA A 121 -16.76 11.54 1.74
CA ALA A 121 -17.91 10.82 1.25
C ALA A 121 -18.68 11.75 0.31
N GLU A 122 -19.01 11.26 -0.87
CA GLU A 122 -19.80 11.97 -1.88
C GLU A 122 -20.91 11.02 -2.34
N LEU A 123 -22.16 11.50 -2.37
CA LEU A 123 -23.27 10.69 -2.85
C LEU A 123 -23.06 10.32 -4.32
N ILE A 124 -23.36 9.07 -4.65
CA ILE A 124 -23.40 8.59 -6.03
C ILE A 124 -24.80 8.09 -6.35
N ASP A 125 -25.31 8.49 -7.52
CA ASP A 125 -26.58 7.96 -8.03
C ASP A 125 -26.43 6.48 -8.43
N ARG A 126 -27.50 5.71 -8.25
CA ARG A 126 -27.63 4.34 -8.73
C ARG A 126 -27.39 4.23 -10.24
N ALA A 127 -27.80 5.21 -11.05
CA ALA A 127 -27.56 5.17 -12.49
C ALA A 127 -26.07 5.28 -12.83
N GLU A 128 -25.34 6.17 -12.14
CA GLU A 128 -23.88 6.30 -12.28
C GLU A 128 -23.17 5.03 -11.81
N LEU A 129 -23.55 4.52 -10.62
CA LEU A 129 -22.99 3.27 -10.09
C LEU A 129 -23.21 2.08 -11.04
N ALA A 130 -24.36 2.01 -11.70
CA ALA A 130 -24.70 0.93 -12.64
C ALA A 130 -23.84 0.91 -13.93
N GLN A 131 -23.17 2.02 -14.26
CA GLN A 131 -22.24 2.07 -15.39
C GLN A 131 -20.89 1.41 -15.06
N ILE A 132 -20.60 1.20 -13.78
CA ILE A 132 -19.35 0.58 -13.32
C ILE A 132 -19.45 -0.93 -13.48
N LYS A 133 -18.59 -1.51 -14.32
CA LYS A 133 -18.56 -2.97 -14.54
C LYS A 133 -17.81 -3.73 -13.44
N GLN A 134 -16.86 -3.07 -12.81
CA GLN A 134 -16.01 -3.65 -11.78
C GLN A 134 -15.69 -2.61 -10.72
N TYR A 135 -16.02 -2.93 -9.47
CA TYR A 135 -15.72 -2.08 -8.34
C TYR A 135 -14.31 -2.37 -7.84
N GLU A 136 -13.52 -1.31 -7.70
CA GLU A 136 -12.19 -1.37 -7.08
C GLU A 136 -12.23 -0.79 -5.67
N LEU A 137 -11.41 -1.37 -4.79
CA LEU A 137 -11.15 -0.90 -3.44
C LEU A 137 -9.67 -0.61 -3.32
N ILE A 138 -9.29 0.59 -3.73
CA ILE A 138 -7.90 0.95 -3.97
C ILE A 138 -7.28 1.52 -2.70
N THR A 139 -6.21 0.89 -2.21
CA THR A 139 -5.38 1.44 -1.14
C THR A 139 -4.07 1.98 -1.72
N ARG A 140 -3.74 3.24 -1.45
CA ARG A 140 -2.52 3.91 -1.94
C ARG A 140 -1.69 4.38 -0.77
N GLY A 141 -0.38 4.27 -0.92
CA GLY A 141 0.58 4.76 0.04
C GLY A 141 2.01 4.52 -0.44
N ILE A 142 2.95 4.79 0.46
CA ILE A 142 4.34 4.37 0.32
C ILE A 142 4.68 3.40 1.45
N GLY A 143 5.64 2.52 1.22
CA GLY A 143 6.03 1.54 2.21
C GLY A 143 7.18 0.66 1.74
N TYR A 144 7.73 -0.12 2.66
CA TYR A 144 8.85 -1.00 2.35
C TYR A 144 8.37 -2.35 1.85
N LEU A 145 8.85 -2.76 0.69
CA LEU A 145 8.61 -4.08 0.11
C LEU A 145 9.54 -5.09 0.78
N ASN A 146 8.96 -6.18 1.27
CA ASN A 146 9.65 -7.23 2.02
C ASN A 146 9.20 -8.61 1.56
N ARG A 147 10.06 -9.62 1.79
CA ARG A 147 9.75 -11.05 1.63
C ARG A 147 9.03 -11.42 0.32
N PRO A 148 9.52 -11.00 -0.86
CA PRO A 148 9.02 -11.53 -2.12
C PRO A 148 9.25 -13.04 -2.17
N ARG A 149 8.23 -13.81 -2.55
CA ARG A 149 8.31 -15.28 -2.66
C ARG A 149 7.26 -15.82 -3.62
N GLU A 150 7.62 -16.86 -4.35
CA GLU A 150 6.62 -17.69 -5.03
C GLU A 150 5.93 -18.58 -4.00
N VAL A 151 4.60 -18.63 -4.07
CA VAL A 151 3.75 -19.46 -3.21
C VAL A 151 3.07 -20.48 -4.09
N THR A 152 3.20 -21.76 -3.75
CA THR A 152 2.51 -22.87 -4.43
C THR A 152 1.50 -23.49 -3.47
N PRO A 153 0.21 -23.11 -3.57
CA PRO A 153 -0.85 -23.73 -2.78
C PRO A 153 -1.02 -25.21 -3.10
N LYS A 154 -1.68 -25.96 -2.21
CA LYS A 154 -2.10 -27.35 -2.49
C LYS A 154 -3.14 -27.38 -3.62
N ASP A 155 -4.06 -26.42 -3.58
CA ASP A 155 -5.15 -26.26 -4.54
C ASP A 155 -5.04 -24.87 -5.18
N GLY A 156 -4.82 -24.83 -6.50
CA GLY A 156 -4.73 -23.60 -7.29
C GLY A 156 -3.33 -23.32 -7.85
N ASP A 157 -3.25 -22.26 -8.66
CA ASP A 157 -2.02 -21.91 -9.37
C ASP A 157 -0.99 -21.25 -8.44
N PRO A 158 0.32 -21.47 -8.67
CA PRO A 158 1.37 -20.72 -8.01
C PRO A 158 1.24 -19.22 -8.25
N PHE A 159 1.59 -18.41 -7.25
CA PHE A 159 1.56 -16.95 -7.36
C PHE A 159 2.69 -16.27 -6.59
N LEU A 160 3.12 -15.12 -7.11
CA LEU A 160 4.08 -14.26 -6.42
C LEU A 160 3.38 -13.51 -5.28
N SER A 161 4.00 -13.54 -4.10
CA SER A 161 3.55 -12.83 -2.91
C SER A 161 4.67 -11.96 -2.34
N CYS A 162 4.32 -10.85 -1.70
CA CYS A 162 5.24 -10.06 -0.88
C CYS A 162 4.50 -9.43 0.30
N SER A 163 5.25 -8.93 1.28
CA SER A 163 4.73 -8.14 2.40
C SER A 163 5.13 -6.67 2.22
N ILE A 164 4.24 -5.75 2.57
CA ILE A 164 4.51 -4.31 2.52
C ILE A 164 4.36 -3.75 3.93
N GLY A 165 5.42 -3.16 4.47
CA GLY A 165 5.35 -2.31 5.65
C GLY A 165 4.91 -0.92 5.22
N ALA A 166 3.60 -0.69 5.11
CA ALA A 166 3.05 0.58 4.67
C ALA A 166 3.22 1.65 5.75
N LEU A 167 3.74 2.81 5.37
CA LEU A 167 3.93 3.96 6.25
C LEU A 167 2.60 4.70 6.42
N ALA A 168 2.27 5.04 7.67
CA ALA A 168 1.10 5.84 8.02
C ALA A 168 1.43 6.75 9.22
N GLY A 169 0.65 7.81 9.40
CA GLY A 169 0.84 8.70 10.56
C GLY A 169 1.93 9.76 10.34
N PRO A 170 2.41 10.40 11.41
CA PRO A 170 3.41 11.47 11.34
C PRO A 170 4.70 11.05 10.63
N VAL A 171 5.35 11.97 9.91
CA VAL A 171 6.59 11.65 9.17
C VAL A 171 7.80 11.46 10.09
N ASP A 172 7.83 12.16 11.22
CA ASP A 172 8.85 12.07 12.26
C ASP A 172 8.74 10.78 13.08
N GLU A 173 7.53 10.24 13.25
CA GLU A 173 7.27 8.98 13.95
C GLU A 173 6.24 8.13 13.18
N PRO A 174 6.66 7.45 12.10
CA PRO A 174 5.73 6.68 11.27
C PRO A 174 5.29 5.37 11.92
N ASP A 175 3.99 5.09 11.83
CA ASP A 175 3.43 3.77 12.07
C ASP A 175 3.66 2.86 10.85
N TYR A 176 3.86 1.57 11.11
CA TYR A 176 3.92 0.54 10.08
C TYR A 176 2.64 -0.31 10.07
N ARG A 177 1.98 -0.36 8.92
CA ARG A 177 0.86 -1.27 8.64
C ARG A 177 1.37 -2.38 7.73
N TYR A 178 1.64 -3.55 8.31
CA TYR A 178 2.09 -4.71 7.55
C TYR A 178 0.94 -5.35 6.78
N ILE A 179 1.06 -5.37 5.46
CA ILE A 179 0.05 -5.90 4.55
C ILE A 179 0.67 -7.02 3.73
N ASN A 180 0.11 -8.21 3.83
CA ASN A 180 0.49 -9.32 2.96
C ASN A 180 -0.22 -9.18 1.62
N THR A 181 0.49 -9.40 0.53
CA THR A 181 -0.05 -9.17 -0.81
C THR A 181 0.18 -10.34 -1.74
N ILE A 182 -0.81 -10.57 -2.62
CA ILE A 182 -0.61 -11.27 -3.88
C ILE A 182 -0.20 -10.21 -4.92
N VAL A 183 0.86 -10.45 -5.68
CA VAL A 183 1.30 -9.55 -6.74
C VAL A 183 0.54 -9.87 -8.01
N ALA A 184 -0.52 -9.10 -8.27
CA ALA A 184 -1.62 -9.51 -9.14
C ALA A 184 -1.41 -9.22 -10.63
N THR A 185 -0.61 -8.21 -10.96
CA THR A 185 -0.39 -7.76 -12.35
C THR A 185 1.01 -8.10 -12.82
N ALA A 186 1.17 -8.45 -14.10
CA ALA A 186 2.48 -8.79 -14.69
C ALA A 186 3.54 -7.69 -14.46
N ASP A 187 3.19 -6.42 -14.65
CA ASP A 187 4.12 -5.30 -14.43
C ASP A 187 4.61 -5.22 -12.98
N ALA A 188 3.68 -5.31 -12.02
CA ALA A 188 4.05 -5.36 -10.60
C ALA A 188 4.90 -6.61 -10.29
N GLN A 189 4.60 -7.77 -10.86
CA GLN A 189 5.40 -8.97 -10.65
C GLN A 189 6.84 -8.80 -11.16
N HIS A 190 7.00 -8.24 -12.37
CA HIS A 190 8.31 -7.95 -12.93
C HIS A 190 9.11 -7.01 -12.02
N LEU A 191 8.48 -5.93 -11.53
CA LEU A 191 9.12 -4.98 -10.62
C LEU A 191 9.47 -5.57 -9.25
N VAL A 192 8.60 -6.41 -8.68
CA VAL A 192 8.88 -7.12 -7.42
C VAL A 192 10.07 -8.07 -7.58
N ARG A 193 10.13 -8.85 -8.68
CA ARG A 193 11.25 -9.77 -8.96
C ARG A 193 12.59 -9.03 -9.08
N ARG A 194 12.60 -7.85 -9.70
CA ARG A 194 13.79 -6.98 -9.77
C ARG A 194 14.31 -6.53 -8.39
N CYS A 195 13.47 -6.55 -7.37
CA CYS A 195 13.85 -6.13 -6.01
C CYS A 195 14.37 -7.29 -5.13
N VAL A 196 14.28 -8.55 -5.58
CA VAL A 196 14.60 -9.73 -4.77
C VAL A 196 16.03 -9.67 -4.24
N GLN A 197 17.02 -9.48 -5.13
CA GLN A 197 18.44 -9.42 -4.74
C GLN A 197 18.72 -8.31 -3.73
N ALA A 198 18.10 -7.14 -3.88
CA ALA A 198 18.29 -6.04 -2.94
C ALA A 198 17.71 -6.38 -1.55
N ILE A 199 16.57 -7.07 -1.50
CA ILE A 199 15.93 -7.47 -0.25
C ILE A 199 16.70 -8.61 0.44
N GLU A 200 17.22 -9.56 -0.33
CA GLU A 200 18.10 -10.62 0.18
C GLU A 200 19.42 -10.06 0.73
N ALA A 201 19.91 -8.96 0.15
CA ALA A 201 21.03 -8.19 0.68
C ALA A 201 20.64 -7.20 1.79
N GLU A 202 19.46 -7.35 2.40
CA GLU A 202 18.93 -6.53 3.51
C GLU A 202 18.84 -5.02 3.23
N ARG A 203 18.78 -4.62 1.94
CA ARG A 203 18.68 -3.22 1.53
C ARG A 203 17.25 -2.69 1.68
N LYS A 204 17.12 -1.39 1.94
CA LYS A 204 15.81 -0.74 2.13
C LYS A 204 15.14 -0.48 0.79
N VAL A 205 14.14 -1.30 0.44
CA VAL A 205 13.33 -1.13 -0.78
C VAL A 205 12.02 -0.40 -0.49
N LEU A 206 12.00 0.93 -0.67
CA LEU A 206 10.80 1.75 -0.54
C LEU A 206 10.04 1.80 -1.87
N ILE A 207 8.73 1.56 -1.85
CA ILE A 207 7.86 1.62 -3.02
C ILE A 207 6.69 2.58 -2.82
N ALA A 208 6.25 3.22 -3.91
CA ALA A 208 4.91 3.81 -3.98
C ALA A 208 3.96 2.78 -4.60
N PHE A 209 2.91 2.39 -3.88
CA PHE A 209 2.07 1.26 -4.26
C PHE A 209 0.62 1.65 -4.51
N ARG A 210 -0.07 0.83 -5.32
CA ARG A 210 -1.53 0.70 -5.28
C ARG A 210 -1.89 -0.75 -4.99
N LEU A 211 -2.71 -0.94 -3.97
CA LEU A 211 -3.31 -2.22 -3.63
C LEU A 211 -4.79 -2.21 -4.01
N ASN A 212 -5.37 -3.40 -4.22
CA ASN A 212 -6.79 -3.59 -4.44
C ASN A 212 -7.35 -4.68 -3.51
N ASP A 213 -8.65 -4.63 -3.22
CA ASP A 213 -9.36 -5.65 -2.43
C ASP A 213 -8.75 -5.88 -1.04
N MET A 214 -8.61 -4.80 -0.27
CA MET A 214 -8.14 -4.85 1.10
C MET A 214 -9.09 -5.65 2.01
N LYS A 215 -8.56 -6.62 2.75
CA LYS A 215 -9.29 -7.44 3.72
C LYS A 215 -8.48 -7.65 5.01
N ALA A 216 -9.18 -8.06 6.07
CA ALA A 216 -8.58 -8.48 7.32
C ALA A 216 -8.95 -9.94 7.60
N ASP A 217 -7.95 -10.78 7.81
CA ASP A 217 -8.14 -12.20 8.14
C ASP A 217 -7.76 -12.43 9.60
N ALA A 218 -8.72 -12.92 10.36
CA ALA A 218 -8.57 -13.13 11.80
C ALA A 218 -7.97 -14.52 12.09
N TYR A 219 -7.11 -14.58 13.08
CA TYR A 219 -6.51 -15.83 13.55
C TYR A 219 -6.25 -15.77 15.06
N LEU A 220 -6.06 -16.94 15.68
CA LEU A 220 -5.55 -17.02 17.05
C LEU A 220 -4.03 -17.13 16.99
N ARG A 221 -3.34 -16.31 17.78
CA ARG A 221 -1.89 -16.44 17.94
C ARG A 221 -1.58 -17.81 18.53
N THR A 222 -0.67 -18.55 17.90
CA THR A 222 -0.29 -19.89 18.36
C THR A 222 1.01 -19.90 19.17
N LYS A 223 1.75 -18.79 19.19
CA LYS A 223 3.07 -18.65 19.82
C LYS A 223 3.25 -17.27 20.47
N GLY A 224 4.21 -17.18 21.38
CA GLY A 224 4.57 -15.96 22.11
C GLY A 224 3.69 -15.71 23.33
N GLU A 225 3.97 -14.64 24.07
CA GLU A 225 3.26 -14.27 25.31
C GLU A 225 1.75 -14.07 25.12
N ARG A 226 1.35 -13.68 23.90
CA ARG A 226 -0.04 -13.45 23.50
C ARG A 226 -0.70 -14.65 22.84
N ALA A 227 -0.15 -15.87 23.01
CA ALA A 227 -0.75 -17.08 22.45
C ALA A 227 -2.19 -17.27 22.98
N GLY A 228 -3.10 -17.69 22.11
CA GLY A 228 -4.53 -17.78 22.38
C GLY A 228 -5.32 -16.49 22.17
N GLU A 229 -4.65 -15.33 22.06
CA GLU A 229 -5.34 -14.07 21.78
C GLU A 229 -5.70 -13.94 20.28
N PRO A 230 -6.84 -13.30 19.95
CA PRO A 230 -7.18 -12.96 18.58
C PRO A 230 -6.20 -11.93 18.00
N ALA A 231 -5.84 -12.14 16.74
CA ALA A 231 -5.05 -11.24 15.92
C ALA A 231 -5.64 -11.17 14.51
N ALA A 232 -5.19 -10.19 13.72
CA ALA A 232 -5.61 -10.02 12.35
C ALA A 232 -4.41 -9.75 11.45
N SER A 233 -4.38 -10.37 10.27
CA SER A 233 -3.51 -9.99 9.16
C SER A 233 -4.26 -9.06 8.22
N LEU A 234 -3.58 -8.04 7.71
CA LEU A 234 -4.07 -7.29 6.55
C LEU A 234 -3.61 -8.00 5.28
N GLU A 235 -4.53 -8.19 4.36
CA GLU A 235 -4.28 -8.85 3.08
C GLU A 235 -4.85 -8.04 1.92
N SER A 236 -4.14 -8.02 0.80
CA SER A 236 -4.56 -7.27 -0.38
C SER A 236 -3.90 -7.77 -1.66
N LYS A 237 -4.16 -7.10 -2.78
CA LYS A 237 -3.56 -7.41 -4.09
C LYS A 237 -2.70 -6.23 -4.54
N LEU A 238 -1.40 -6.42 -4.69
CA LEU A 238 -0.52 -5.41 -5.27
C LEU A 238 -0.75 -5.35 -6.78
N ILE A 239 -1.33 -4.25 -7.25
CA ILE A 239 -1.74 -4.07 -8.65
C ILE A 239 -0.87 -3.04 -9.39
N HIS A 240 -0.07 -2.26 -8.68
CA HIS A 240 0.79 -1.25 -9.29
C HIS A 240 1.90 -0.81 -8.34
N ILE A 241 3.10 -0.61 -8.89
CA ILE A 241 4.21 0.08 -8.25
C ILE A 241 4.52 1.31 -9.11
N GLY A 242 4.42 2.50 -8.53
CA GLY A 242 4.67 3.76 -9.23
C GLY A 242 6.11 4.26 -9.10
N LEU A 243 6.83 3.83 -8.05
CA LEU A 243 8.21 4.23 -7.78
C LEU A 243 8.90 3.16 -6.94
N ILE A 244 10.21 3.00 -7.14
CA ILE A 244 11.09 2.16 -6.32
C ILE A 244 12.32 2.98 -5.94
N LYS A 245 12.64 3.01 -4.65
CA LYS A 245 13.90 3.50 -4.10
C LYS A 245 14.60 2.38 -3.36
N ILE A 246 15.90 2.20 -3.63
CA ILE A 246 16.75 1.27 -2.88
C ILE A 246 17.79 2.12 -2.14
N ASP A 247 17.80 2.02 -0.80
CA ASP A 247 18.61 2.86 0.09
C ASP A 247 18.50 4.36 -0.22
N GLY A 248 17.28 4.80 -0.50
CA GLY A 248 16.96 6.19 -0.82
C GLY A 248 17.18 6.60 -2.28
N GLN A 249 17.95 5.83 -3.06
CA GLN A 249 18.19 6.10 -4.48
C GLN A 249 17.05 5.57 -5.34
N GLN A 250 16.44 6.44 -6.17
CA GLN A 250 15.34 6.05 -7.05
C GLN A 250 15.85 5.25 -8.25
N VAL A 251 15.36 4.02 -8.40
CA VAL A 251 15.70 3.09 -9.49
C VAL A 251 14.52 2.82 -10.43
N PHE A 252 13.32 3.28 -10.08
CA PHE A 252 12.13 3.23 -10.92
C PHE A 252 11.18 4.42 -10.65
N PRO A 253 10.59 5.04 -11.68
CA PRO A 253 10.91 4.86 -13.10
C PRO A 253 12.37 5.24 -13.39
N ALA A 254 12.95 4.69 -14.45
CA ALA A 254 14.29 5.11 -14.89
C ALA A 254 14.26 6.62 -15.17
N ALA A 255 15.34 7.32 -14.87
CA ALA A 255 15.47 8.72 -15.27
C ALA A 255 15.25 8.80 -16.79
N ALA A 256 14.45 9.77 -17.23
CA ALA A 256 14.30 10.02 -18.65
C ALA A 256 15.70 10.29 -19.24
N PRO A 257 16.03 9.74 -20.43
CA PRO A 257 17.27 10.12 -21.09
C PRO A 257 17.28 11.64 -21.26
N ALA A 258 18.41 12.27 -20.94
CA ALA A 258 18.58 13.70 -21.17
C ALA A 258 18.28 14.00 -22.64
N PRO A 259 17.64 15.15 -22.96
CA PRO A 259 17.48 15.54 -24.35
C PRO A 259 18.88 15.59 -24.97
N VAL A 260 19.12 14.75 -25.98
CA VAL A 260 20.27 14.88 -26.86
C VAL A 260 20.15 16.26 -27.49
N SER A 261 21.00 17.18 -27.04
CA SER A 261 21.29 18.40 -27.78
C SER A 261 21.97 17.96 -29.08
N GLU A 262 21.19 17.92 -30.16
CA GLU A 262 21.71 17.96 -31.52
C GLU A 262 22.37 19.32 -31.73
N ASP A 263 23.64 19.42 -31.33
CA ASP A 263 24.53 20.43 -31.89
C ASP A 263 25.97 19.92 -31.79
N ALA A 264 26.37 19.12 -32.79
CA ALA A 264 27.76 18.91 -33.17
C ALA A 264 27.84 18.32 -34.59
N ALA A 265 28.03 19.24 -35.54
CA ALA A 265 28.80 19.11 -36.78
C ALA A 265 28.34 18.10 -37.85
N ALA A 266 27.65 18.64 -38.86
CA ALA A 266 27.86 18.23 -40.24
C ALA A 266 29.13 18.91 -40.79
N THR A 267 30.12 18.12 -41.16
CA THR A 267 31.08 18.44 -42.24
C THR A 267 31.47 17.13 -42.92
N GLU A 268 30.93 16.90 -44.11
CA GLU A 268 31.52 16.02 -45.11
C GLU A 268 32.56 16.84 -45.89
N ASP A 269 33.76 16.29 -46.10
CA ASP A 269 34.31 16.12 -47.45
C ASP A 269 35.58 15.25 -47.47
N ALA A 270 35.48 14.19 -48.28
CA ALA A 270 36.44 13.49 -49.17
C ALA A 270 37.98 13.58 -48.97
N ASP A 271 38.64 12.41 -48.87
CA ASP A 271 39.31 11.69 -49.99
C ASP A 271 40.62 10.95 -49.61
N THR A 272 40.83 9.82 -50.31
CA THR A 272 42.05 9.06 -50.66
C THR A 272 43.02 8.38 -49.63
N ALA A 273 43.06 7.05 -49.80
CA ALA A 273 44.24 6.20 -50.10
C ALA A 273 45.11 5.57 -48.98
N ASP A 274 45.09 4.23 -49.02
CA ASP A 274 46.19 3.24 -48.91
C ASP A 274 47.01 3.09 -47.60
N GLY A 275 47.24 1.83 -47.19
CA GLY A 275 48.21 1.52 -46.12
C GLY A 275 47.89 0.37 -45.18
N THR A 276 48.38 -0.81 -45.55
CA THR A 276 48.57 -2.09 -44.84
C THR A 276 49.01 -2.07 -43.35
N VAL A 277 48.63 -3.15 -42.62
CA VAL A 277 49.17 -3.77 -41.35
C VAL A 277 49.29 -2.86 -40.11
N GLU A 278 48.92 -3.26 -38.88
CA GLU A 278 49.40 -4.41 -38.11
C GLU A 278 48.58 -4.51 -36.79
N ALA A 279 48.38 -5.73 -36.27
CA ALA A 279 47.89 -5.97 -34.90
C ALA A 279 49.07 -6.06 -33.92
N PRO A 280 48.87 -5.72 -32.63
CA PRO A 280 49.12 -6.70 -31.57
C PRO A 280 48.02 -6.68 -30.49
N THR A 281 47.37 -7.82 -30.20
CA THR A 281 47.60 -8.73 -29.06
C THR A 281 47.38 -8.16 -27.65
N ALA A 282 46.28 -8.62 -27.07
CA ALA A 282 46.02 -9.08 -25.70
C ALA A 282 47.15 -9.00 -24.66
N GLU A 283 46.77 -8.57 -23.45
CA GLU A 283 47.25 -9.17 -22.22
C GLU A 283 46.08 -9.37 -21.23
N SER A 284 46.04 -10.59 -20.70
CA SER A 284 45.14 -11.13 -19.71
C SER A 284 45.89 -11.27 -18.39
N VAL A 285 45.31 -10.85 -17.26
CA VAL A 285 45.77 -11.32 -15.94
C VAL A 285 44.56 -11.74 -15.10
N GLN A 286 44.76 -12.88 -14.46
CA GLN A 286 43.80 -13.76 -13.81
C GLN A 286 43.56 -13.41 -12.34
N ASP A 287 42.59 -14.14 -11.81
CA ASP A 287 41.87 -14.12 -10.54
C ASP A 287 42.66 -14.42 -9.24
N GLU A 288 42.10 -13.88 -8.15
CA GLU A 288 41.97 -14.41 -6.76
C GLU A 288 43.18 -14.72 -5.85
N PRO A 289 43.00 -14.89 -4.50
CA PRO A 289 41.81 -14.69 -3.65
C PRO A 289 42.03 -13.90 -2.33
N VAL A 290 40.89 -13.71 -1.65
CA VAL A 290 40.57 -13.14 -0.32
C VAL A 290 41.31 -13.79 0.86
N PRO A 291 41.48 -13.06 1.99
CA PRO A 291 40.96 -13.57 3.26
C PRO A 291 40.16 -12.52 4.07
N ALA A 292 39.03 -12.98 4.62
CA ALA A 292 38.38 -12.46 5.84
C ALA A 292 38.91 -13.27 7.05
N PRO A 293 38.61 -12.96 8.34
CA PRO A 293 37.61 -12.04 8.88
C PRO A 293 38.12 -11.15 10.04
N GLU A 294 37.32 -10.17 10.48
CA GLU A 294 36.97 -10.01 11.90
C GLU A 294 35.91 -8.91 12.08
N ALA A 295 35.02 -9.17 13.05
CA ALA A 295 33.85 -8.38 13.36
C ALA A 295 34.20 -7.25 14.33
N GLU A 296 33.87 -6.01 13.95
CA GLU A 296 33.70 -4.91 14.89
C GLU A 296 32.37 -4.21 14.59
N GLU A 297 31.47 -4.21 15.58
CA GLU A 297 30.32 -3.31 15.63
C GLU A 297 30.81 -1.84 15.69
N PRO A 298 30.10 -0.91 15.03
CA PRO A 298 30.01 0.42 15.60
C PRO A 298 28.56 0.88 15.76
N ALA A 299 28.24 1.14 17.03
CA ALA A 299 27.60 2.32 17.57
C ALA A 299 26.54 3.07 16.73
N LEU A 300 25.33 3.09 17.32
CA LEU A 300 24.29 4.10 17.14
C LEU A 300 24.85 5.55 17.17
N ALA A 301 24.57 6.31 16.12
CA ALA A 301 24.48 7.77 16.11
C ALA A 301 23.36 8.16 15.13
N ALA A 302 22.21 8.63 15.62
CA ALA A 302 21.86 10.03 15.82
C ALA A 302 21.53 10.78 14.51
N SER A 303 20.25 11.16 14.40
CA SER A 303 19.69 12.27 13.60
C SER A 303 19.81 12.19 12.08
N PHE A 304 18.66 12.05 11.39
CA PHE A 304 18.12 12.99 10.40
C PHE A 304 16.77 12.46 9.88
#